data_AF-A0A1V5S821-F1
#
_entry.id   AF-A0A1V5S821-F1
#
_cell.length_a   1.000
_cell.length_b   1.000
_cell.length_c   1.000
_cell.angle_alpha   90.00
_cell.angle_beta   90.00
_cell.angle_gamma   90.00
#
_symmetry.space_group_name_H-M   'P 1'
#
loop_
_entity.id
_entity.type
_entity.pdbx_description
1 polymer ?
#
loop_
_entity_poly.entity_id
_entity_poly.type
_entity_poly.pdbx_seq_one_letter_code
_entity_poly.pdbx_strand_id
1 'polypeptide(L)'
;MNSAVSAVKIYEGGTVFNKTVYAYQTAGVDTYDMDAMSAIQWLIHIKAQNKFLGFQVYSIKKNTVFESTMFGILGDEDLDISVQVVQSGTNAVLQIINNEPYNLVVKGKRINI
;
A
#
# COMPACT_ATOMS: atom_id res chain seq x y z
N MET A 1 39.78 16.12 1.49
CA MET A 1 38.77 15.54 2.38
C MET A 1 37.43 15.62 1.66
N ASN A 2 36.99 14.51 1.06
CA ASN A 2 35.69 14.46 0.41
C ASN A 2 34.64 14.28 1.51
N SER A 3 33.87 15.32 1.76
CA SER A 3 32.70 15.28 2.63
C SER A 3 31.75 14.22 2.08
N ALA A 4 31.58 13.14 2.84
CA ALA A 4 30.53 12.16 2.57
C ALA A 4 29.20 12.92 2.53
N VAL A 5 28.51 12.85 1.38
CA VAL A 5 27.13 13.31 1.27
C VAL A 5 26.34 12.45 2.24
N SER A 6 25.97 13.06 3.37
CA SER A 6 25.14 12.42 4.39
C SER A 6 23.86 11.91 3.71
N ALA A 7 23.64 10.60 3.73
CA ALA A 7 22.47 9.92 3.17
C ALA A 7 21.18 10.20 3.97
N VAL A 8 21.05 11.39 4.56
CA VAL A 8 19.97 11.78 5.48
C VAL A 8 18.85 12.54 4.74
N LYS A 9 18.84 12.55 3.40
CA LYS A 9 17.76 13.19 2.61
C LYS A 9 17.15 12.31 1.52
N ILE A 10 17.04 11.02 1.77
CA ILE A 10 16.32 10.10 0.89
C ILE A 10 15.37 9.26 1.79
N TYR A 11 14.11 9.72 1.92
CA TYR A 11 12.93 9.04 2.53
C TYR A 11 12.57 9.19 4.04
N GLU A 12 12.77 10.36 4.65
CA GLU A 12 11.98 10.75 5.84
C GLU A 12 10.64 11.36 5.39
N GLY A 13 9.51 10.65 5.57
CA GLY A 13 8.18 11.26 5.29
C GLY A 13 7.05 10.32 4.86
N GLY A 14 7.20 9.01 5.00
CA GLY A 14 6.11 8.08 4.66
C GLY A 14 5.11 7.89 5.79
N THR A 15 3.80 7.84 5.49
CA THR A 15 2.77 7.49 6.47
C THR A 15 2.76 5.99 6.67
N VAL A 16 2.96 5.53 7.91
CA VAL A 16 2.88 4.10 8.27
C VAL A 16 1.48 3.77 8.76
N PHE A 17 0.95 2.63 8.35
CA PHE A 17 -0.33 2.11 8.83
C PHE A 17 -0.21 0.64 9.24
N ASN A 18 -1.05 0.25 10.20
CA ASN A 18 -1.23 -1.11 10.67
C ASN A 18 -2.73 -1.34 10.86
N LYS A 19 -3.32 -2.23 10.07
CA LYS A 19 -4.75 -2.47 10.01
C LYS A 19 -5.04 -3.95 10.04
N THR A 20 -6.05 -4.33 10.81
CA THR A 20 -6.63 -5.66 10.74
C THR A 20 -7.73 -5.66 9.68
N VAL A 21 -7.66 -6.60 8.74
CA VAL A 21 -8.74 -6.89 7.79
C VAL A 21 -9.36 -8.20 8.21
N TYR A 22 -10.63 -8.16 8.64
CA TYR A 22 -11.31 -9.36 9.14
C TYR A 22 -11.58 -10.36 8.01
N ALA A 23 -11.80 -11.62 8.39
CA ALA A 23 -12.18 -12.69 7.45
C ALA A 23 -13.34 -12.26 6.54
N TYR A 24 -13.21 -12.50 5.23
CA TYR A 24 -14.24 -12.22 4.22
C TYR A 24 -14.68 -10.74 4.13
N GLN A 25 -13.80 -9.80 4.49
CA GLN A 25 -14.10 -8.37 4.42
C GLN A 25 -13.19 -7.61 3.46
N THR A 26 -13.73 -6.52 2.93
CA THR A 26 -12.95 -5.46 2.28
C THR A 26 -12.71 -4.34 3.27
N ALA A 27 -11.47 -3.87 3.39
CA ALA A 27 -11.14 -2.71 4.22
C ALA A 27 -10.27 -1.71 3.46
N GLY A 28 -10.58 -0.42 3.61
CA GLY A 28 -9.67 0.67 3.28
C GLY A 28 -8.55 0.72 4.32
N VAL A 29 -7.32 0.40 3.92
CA VAL A 29 -6.18 0.32 4.83
C VAL A 29 -5.38 1.62 4.89
N ASP A 30 -5.47 2.43 3.83
CA ASP A 30 -4.90 3.78 3.77
C ASP A 30 -5.66 4.67 2.77
N THR A 31 -5.61 5.98 2.99
CA THR A 31 -6.24 7.00 2.15
C THR A 31 -5.30 8.17 1.94
N TYR A 32 -5.16 8.62 0.70
CA TYR A 32 -4.32 9.76 0.33
C TYR A 32 -5.03 10.73 -0.63
N ASP A 33 -4.86 12.03 -0.40
CA ASP A 33 -5.39 13.08 -1.28
C ASP A 33 -4.47 13.31 -2.48
N MET A 34 -4.94 12.94 -3.67
CA MET A 34 -4.14 13.01 -4.90
C MET A 34 -4.09 14.43 -5.49
N ASP A 35 -4.80 15.41 -4.91
CA ASP A 35 -4.61 16.82 -5.23
C ASP A 35 -3.33 17.38 -4.57
N ALA A 36 -2.88 16.76 -3.47
CA ALA A 36 -1.63 17.13 -2.82
C ALA A 36 -0.42 16.62 -3.61
N MET A 37 -0.48 15.40 -4.15
CA MET A 37 0.52 14.83 -5.06
C MET A 37 -0.11 13.86 -6.05
N SER A 38 0.33 13.93 -7.31
CA SER A 38 -0.24 13.13 -8.40
C SER A 38 0.29 11.69 -8.47
N ALA A 39 1.24 11.30 -7.63
CA ALA A 39 1.80 9.94 -7.59
C ALA A 39 2.11 9.50 -6.16
N ILE A 40 1.80 8.23 -5.86
CA ILE A 40 2.08 7.60 -4.58
C ILE A 40 2.46 6.13 -4.76
N GLN A 41 3.20 5.62 -3.79
CA GLN A 41 3.54 4.21 -3.66
C GLN A 41 3.22 3.71 -2.26
N TRP A 42 2.68 2.50 -2.17
CA TRP A 42 2.55 1.75 -0.94
C TRP A 42 3.48 0.56 -0.95
N LEU A 43 4.28 0.42 0.12
CA LEU A 43 4.99 -0.80 0.46
C LEU A 43 4.16 -1.55 1.49
N ILE A 44 3.76 -2.79 1.18
CA ILE A 44 2.76 -3.52 1.97
C ILE A 44 3.30 -4.88 2.36
N HIS A 45 3.09 -5.25 3.62
CA HIS A 45 3.32 -6.57 4.18
C HIS A 45 2.05 -7.05 4.88
N ILE A 46 1.60 -8.25 4.51
CA ILE A 46 0.45 -8.92 5.08
C ILE A 46 0.94 -10.14 5.83
N LYS A 47 0.45 -10.31 7.06
CA LYS A 47 0.59 -11.54 7.82
C LYS A 47 -0.79 -12.15 8.06
N ALA A 48 -0.91 -13.44 7.81
CA ALA A 48 -2.13 -14.19 8.04
C ALA A 48 -1.79 -15.56 8.61
N GLN A 49 -2.08 -15.78 9.89
CA GLN A 49 -1.58 -16.95 10.63
C GLN A 49 -0.04 -17.11 10.48
N ASN A 50 0.39 -18.16 9.77
CA ASN A 50 1.79 -18.48 9.47
C ASN A 50 2.24 -18.03 8.06
N LYS A 51 1.33 -17.48 7.25
CA LYS A 51 1.59 -16.99 5.90
C LYS A 51 1.97 -15.51 5.89
N PHE A 52 2.79 -15.13 4.92
CA PHE A 52 3.27 -13.77 4.72
C PHE A 52 3.28 -13.42 3.24
N LEU A 53 2.85 -12.21 2.91
CA LEU A 53 2.90 -11.69 1.56
C LEU A 53 3.38 -10.24 1.57
N GLY A 54 4.33 -9.92 0.71
CA GLY A 54 4.86 -8.58 0.50
C GLY A 54 4.65 -8.13 -0.93
N PHE A 55 4.25 -6.89 -1.14
CA PHE A 55 4.07 -6.31 -2.47
C PHE A 55 4.09 -4.79 -2.43
N GLN A 56 4.14 -4.19 -3.62
CA GLN A 56 4.12 -2.75 -3.82
C GLN A 56 2.96 -2.36 -4.70
N VAL A 57 2.29 -1.25 -4.39
CA VAL A 57 1.21 -0.69 -5.20
C VAL A 57 1.57 0.74 -5.53
N TYR A 58 1.49 1.09 -6.80
CA TYR A 58 1.66 2.45 -7.29
C TYR A 58 0.32 2.98 -7.76
N SER A 59 0.05 4.24 -7.50
CA SER A 59 -1.11 4.94 -8.05
C SER A 59 -0.71 6.31 -8.57
N ILE A 60 -1.18 6.65 -9.76
CA ILE A 60 -0.94 7.91 -10.43
C ILE A 60 -2.27 8.50 -10.87
N LYS A 61 -2.47 9.79 -10.57
CA LYS A 61 -3.60 10.56 -11.07
C LYS A 61 -3.29 11.03 -12.49
N LYS A 62 -4.02 10.50 -13.47
CA LYS A 62 -4.04 10.99 -14.85
C LYS A 62 -5.32 11.76 -15.09
N ASN A 63 -5.23 13.08 -15.19
CA ASN A 63 -6.38 13.98 -15.29
C ASN A 63 -7.36 13.78 -14.12
N THR A 64 -8.55 13.22 -14.37
CA THR A 64 -9.59 12.96 -13.37
C THR A 64 -9.68 11.50 -12.91
N VAL A 65 -8.83 10.62 -13.45
CA VAL A 65 -8.88 9.16 -13.21
C VAL A 65 -7.59 8.68 -12.54
N PHE A 66 -7.70 7.65 -11.72
CA PHE A 66 -6.56 7.00 -11.08
C PHE A 66 -6.18 5.72 -11.84
N GLU A 67 -4.92 5.63 -12.24
CA GLU A 67 -4.34 4.39 -12.70
C GLU A 67 -3.48 3.80 -11.58
N SER A 68 -3.62 2.50 -11.35
CA SER A 68 -2.86 1.81 -10.30
C SER A 68 -2.26 0.52 -10.83
N THR A 69 -1.07 0.20 -10.34
CA THR A 69 -0.36 -1.02 -10.75
C THR A 69 0.33 -1.64 -9.54
N MET A 70 0.26 -2.97 -9.45
CA MET A 70 0.90 -3.74 -8.40
C MET A 70 2.17 -4.40 -8.93
N PHE A 71 3.25 -4.37 -8.15
CA PHE A 71 4.55 -4.94 -8.48
C PHE A 71 5.16 -5.67 -7.28
N GLY A 72 6.14 -6.54 -7.55
CA GLY A 72 7.06 -7.07 -6.54
C GLY A 72 6.37 -7.96 -5.50
N ILE A 73 5.54 -8.90 -5.95
CA ILE A 73 4.89 -9.88 -5.07
C ILE A 73 5.95 -10.89 -4.61
N LEU A 74 6.06 -11.07 -3.30
CA LEU A 74 7.01 -11.97 -2.64
C LEU A 74 6.30 -12.64 -1.45
N GLY A 75 6.46 -13.96 -1.27
CA GLY A 75 5.92 -14.69 -0.12
C GLY A 75 5.00 -15.84 -0.52
N ASP A 76 4.03 -16.14 0.35
CA ASP A 76 3.07 -17.23 0.17
C ASP A 76 2.04 -16.88 -0.90
N GLU A 77 2.25 -17.37 -2.12
CA GLU A 77 1.37 -17.11 -3.29
C GLU A 77 -0.02 -17.74 -3.17
N ASP A 78 -0.22 -18.66 -2.23
CA ASP A 78 -1.50 -19.32 -1.96
C ASP A 78 -2.37 -18.56 -0.94
N LEU A 79 -1.97 -17.34 -0.54
CA LEU A 79 -2.79 -16.44 0.26
C LEU A 79 -3.82 -15.75 -0.66
N ASP A 80 -5.10 -16.12 -0.53
CA ASP A 80 -6.18 -15.59 -1.35
C ASP A 80 -6.61 -14.19 -0.88
N ILE A 81 -6.01 -13.19 -1.53
CA ILE A 81 -6.33 -11.78 -1.30
C ILE A 81 -6.45 -11.05 -2.63
N SER A 82 -7.27 -10.00 -2.62
CA SER A 82 -7.30 -9.03 -3.72
C SER A 82 -6.92 -7.64 -3.21
N VAL A 83 -6.20 -6.91 -4.06
CA VAL A 83 -5.71 -5.57 -3.78
C VAL A 83 -6.23 -4.63 -4.84
N GLN A 84 -6.81 -3.51 -4.43
CA GLN A 84 -7.26 -2.49 -5.35
C GLN A 84 -7.06 -1.09 -4.78
N VAL A 85 -7.00 -0.11 -5.67
CA VAL A 85 -7.01 1.31 -5.32
C VAL A 85 -8.26 1.91 -5.93
N VAL A 86 -9.13 2.47 -5.09
CA VAL A 86 -10.40 3.05 -5.53
C VAL A 86 -10.38 4.57 -5.35
N GLN A 87 -11.10 5.26 -6.24
CA GLN A 87 -11.28 6.70 -6.16
C GLN A 87 -12.46 7.05 -5.26
N SER A 88 -12.22 7.93 -4.29
CA SER A 88 -13.24 8.51 -3.41
C SER A 88 -13.09 10.03 -3.38
N GLY A 89 -13.77 10.71 -4.31
CA GLY A 89 -13.55 12.13 -4.56
C GLY A 89 -12.15 12.39 -5.14
N THR A 90 -11.36 13.23 -4.47
CA THR A 90 -9.94 13.50 -4.80
C THR A 90 -8.99 12.46 -4.19
N ASN A 91 -9.49 11.58 -3.32
CA ASN A 91 -8.67 10.64 -2.58
C ASN A 91 -8.52 9.30 -3.28
N ALA A 92 -7.30 8.78 -3.34
CA ALA A 92 -7.03 7.39 -3.60
C ALA A 92 -7.13 6.59 -2.28
N VAL A 93 -7.91 5.51 -2.28
CA VAL A 93 -8.08 4.62 -1.13
C VAL A 93 -7.49 3.25 -1.49
N LEU A 94 -6.45 2.84 -0.78
CA LEU A 94 -5.91 1.48 -0.87
C LEU A 94 -6.84 0.53 -0.11
N GLN A 95 -7.37 -0.46 -0.82
CA GLN A 95 -8.24 -1.48 -0.26
C GLN A 95 -7.60 -2.87 -0.35
N ILE A 96 -7.73 -3.61 0.74
CA ILE A 96 -7.40 -5.03 0.80
C ILE A 96 -8.72 -5.79 0.98
N ILE A 97 -8.92 -6.78 0.13
CA ILE A 97 -10.04 -7.71 0.16
C ILE A 97 -9.48 -9.03 0.67
N ASN A 98 -9.97 -9.45 1.83
CA ASN A 98 -9.59 -10.70 2.46
C ASN A 98 -10.56 -11.80 2.04
N ASN A 99 -10.12 -12.76 1.23
CA ASN A 99 -10.93 -13.93 0.86
C ASN A 99 -10.65 -15.14 1.76
N GLU A 100 -9.82 -14.98 2.79
CA GLU A 100 -9.45 -16.03 3.73
C GLU A 100 -10.42 -16.12 4.92
N PRO A 101 -10.56 -17.31 5.55
CA PRO A 101 -11.35 -17.50 6.77
C PRO A 101 -10.73 -16.91 8.04
N TYR A 102 -9.55 -16.29 7.95
CA TYR A 102 -8.82 -15.73 9.09
C TYR A 102 -8.49 -14.25 8.87
N ASN A 103 -8.22 -13.56 9.97
CA ASN A 103 -7.89 -12.13 9.93
C ASN A 103 -6.50 -11.90 9.37
N LEU A 104 -6.36 -10.86 8.56
CA LEU A 104 -5.10 -10.37 8.05
C LEU A 104 -4.60 -9.22 8.93
N VAL A 105 -3.31 -9.19 9.20
CA VAL A 105 -2.61 -8.00 9.71
C VAL A 105 -1.87 -7.37 8.56
N VAL A 106 -2.38 -6.22 8.09
CA VAL A 106 -1.81 -5.45 6.99
C VAL A 106 -0.98 -4.31 7.57
N LYS A 107 0.32 -4.34 7.30
CA LYS A 107 1.24 -3.26 7.64
C LYS A 107 1.74 -2.64 6.36
N GLY A 108 1.81 -1.32 6.31
CA GLY A 108 2.39 -0.68 5.15
C GLY A 108 2.94 0.70 5.43
N LYS A 109 3.70 1.19 4.45
CA LYS A 109 4.24 2.54 4.40
C LYS A 109 3.85 3.15 3.06
N ARG A 110 3.13 4.26 3.10
CA ARG A 110 2.93 5.11 1.93
C ARG A 110 4.16 5.99 1.74
N ILE A 111 4.63 6.10 0.50
CA ILE A 111 5.73 6.95 0.07
C ILE A 111 5.19 7.89 -1.00
N ASN A 112 5.44 9.17 -0.78
CA ASN A 112 5.15 10.24 -1.71
C ASN A 112 6.25 10.27 -2.77
N ILE A 113 5.88 10.24 -4.06
CA ILE A 113 6.81 10.22 -5.19
C ILE A 113 6.68 11.50 -6.01
#